data_AF-A0A350HYI3-F1
#
_entry.id   AF-A0A350HYI3-F1
#
_cell.length_a   1.000
_cell.length_b   1.000
_cell.length_c   1.000
_cell.angle_alpha   90.00
_cell.angle_beta   90.00
_cell.angle_gamma   90.00
#
_symmetry.space_group_name_H-M   'P 1'
#
loop_
_entity.id
_entity.type
_entity.pdbx_description
1 polymer ?
#
loop_
_entity_poly.entity_id
_entity_poly.type
_entity_poly.pdbx_seq_one_letter_code
_entity_poly.pdbx_strand_id
1 'polypeptide(L)'
;MGDGVRKQTRPTCQTYVWLWALVSMLSWEQTGWGQSDAFSDDEGTAFIDQYCVDCHQPPKPKGKLDLTLYTTVDQIVEDALDWDSHLNRVRDEDMPPDDDDVTQPTMKERMAFVDWMQQTLSNAACSDGIQPGPPMVRRLNQGEYSASVRALLDIHFDAGEALPNEGAGGEGFDNAAETLFISPIHAEKYLDAARSAVKYAFADTRSSQRFLIAIPDENTTPPEAARKILEEFLPRAFRRQASPDEISEYLDLFEQAYAEEKAFGPAMQVTLSAVLISPKFLFIIESPTGS
;
A
#
# COMPACT_ATOMS: atom_id res chain seq x y z
N MET A 1 8.69 -73.35 -18.19
CA MET A 1 9.36 -72.60 -17.11
C MET A 1 8.69 -71.24 -17.05
N GLY A 2 7.66 -71.05 -16.22
CA GLY A 2 7.78 -70.74 -14.79
C GLY A 2 7.63 -69.23 -14.65
N ASP A 3 6.40 -68.73 -14.53
CA ASP A 3 5.79 -68.24 -13.27
C ASP A 3 6.38 -66.89 -12.83
N GLY A 4 5.63 -65.84 -12.50
CA GLY A 4 4.21 -65.72 -12.27
C GLY A 4 3.95 -64.28 -11.80
N VAL A 5 2.91 -63.68 -12.36
CA VAL A 5 2.33 -62.41 -11.94
C VAL A 5 1.90 -62.53 -10.48
N ARG A 6 2.46 -61.71 -9.57
CA ARG A 6 1.92 -61.58 -8.20
C ARG A 6 1.25 -60.23 -8.03
N LYS A 7 -0.08 -60.26 -8.11
CA LYS A 7 -1.00 -59.22 -7.63
C LYS A 7 -0.88 -59.15 -6.11
N GLN A 8 -0.54 -57.99 -5.55
CA GLN A 8 -0.71 -57.73 -4.13
C GLN A 8 -2.11 -57.16 -3.90
N THR A 9 -2.98 -58.02 -3.39
CA THR A 9 -4.30 -57.67 -2.84
C THR A 9 -4.13 -57.08 -1.45
N ARG A 10 -4.78 -55.94 -1.18
CA ARG A 10 -4.90 -55.35 0.16
C ARG A 10 -5.69 -56.29 1.07
N PRO A 11 -5.25 -56.59 2.31
CA PRO A 11 -6.08 -57.32 3.24
C PRO A 11 -7.15 -56.38 3.81
N THR A 12 -8.39 -56.77 3.56
CA THR A 12 -9.61 -56.24 4.16
C THR A 12 -9.70 -56.56 5.64
N CYS A 13 -10.39 -55.66 6.33
CA CYS A 13 -10.85 -55.74 7.69
C CYS A 13 -11.58 -57.05 7.99
N GLN A 14 -11.46 -57.49 9.26
CA GLN A 14 -12.51 -58.12 10.08
C GLN A 14 -12.28 -59.57 10.52
N THR A 15 -12.64 -59.80 11.79
CA THR A 15 -12.62 -61.04 12.59
C THR A 15 -11.24 -61.33 13.20
N TYR A 16 -11.01 -61.28 14.50
CA TYR A 16 -11.77 -61.91 15.57
C TYR A 16 -11.84 -61.07 16.84
N VAL A 17 -12.89 -61.36 17.58
CA VAL A 17 -13.42 -60.69 18.73
C VAL A 17 -13.35 -61.69 19.90
N TRP A 18 -12.97 -61.20 21.08
CA TRP A 18 -13.12 -61.75 22.43
C TRP A 18 -12.02 -62.66 23.06
N LEU A 19 -11.69 -62.24 24.29
CA LEU A 19 -11.22 -63.00 25.48
C LEU A 19 -9.70 -63.15 25.70
N TRP A 20 -9.10 -62.08 26.23
CA TRP A 20 -8.18 -62.21 27.38
C TRP A 20 -8.55 -61.17 28.44
N ALA A 21 -9.07 -61.67 29.56
CA ALA A 21 -9.26 -60.91 30.78
C ALA A 21 -7.91 -60.72 31.49
N LEU A 22 -7.82 -59.64 32.27
CA LEU A 22 -6.85 -59.36 33.33
C LEU A 22 -5.44 -58.91 32.90
N VAL A 23 -5.35 -57.66 32.43
CA VAL A 23 -4.25 -56.76 32.83
C VAL A 23 -4.87 -55.44 33.31
N SER A 24 -4.92 -55.33 34.63
CA SER A 24 -4.58 -54.13 35.40
C SER A 24 -4.97 -52.77 34.84
N MET A 25 -6.00 -52.18 35.44
CA MET A 25 -6.10 -50.79 35.84
C MET A 25 -4.88 -49.91 35.49
N LEU A 26 -4.85 -49.39 34.27
CA LEU A 26 -4.34 -48.04 34.05
C LEU A 26 -5.54 -47.24 33.58
N SER A 27 -6.14 -46.54 34.54
CA SER A 27 -6.93 -45.35 34.29
C SER A 27 -6.07 -44.43 33.41
N TRP A 28 -6.34 -44.39 32.11
CA TRP A 28 -6.01 -43.21 31.36
C TRP A 28 -6.98 -42.13 31.86
N GLU A 29 -6.55 -41.42 32.89
CA GLU A 29 -6.97 -40.04 33.06
C GLU A 29 -6.75 -39.38 31.71
N GLN A 30 -7.86 -39.07 31.03
CA GLN A 30 -7.86 -38.06 30.00
C GLN A 30 -7.44 -36.76 30.68
N THR A 31 -6.13 -36.53 30.78
CA THR A 31 -5.58 -35.20 30.93
C THR A 31 -6.10 -34.43 29.72
N GLY A 32 -7.09 -33.57 29.96
CA GLY A 32 -7.61 -32.64 28.97
C GLY A 32 -6.44 -31.82 28.45
N TRP A 33 -6.13 -31.99 27.17
CA TRP A 33 -5.19 -31.15 26.47
C TRP A 33 -5.89 -29.80 26.24
N GLY A 34 -5.40 -28.76 26.90
CA GLY A 34 -5.66 -27.35 26.58
C GLY A 34 -6.98 -26.79 27.11
N GLN A 35 -7.02 -26.43 28.40
CA GLN A 35 -7.74 -25.21 28.76
C GLN A 35 -6.92 -24.06 28.15
N SER A 36 -7.50 -23.26 27.27
CA SER A 36 -6.81 -22.08 26.77
C SER A 36 -6.44 -21.20 27.96
N ASP A 37 -5.15 -20.92 28.16
CA ASP A 37 -4.67 -19.90 29.10
C ASP A 37 -5.03 -18.47 28.65
N ALA A 38 -5.80 -18.34 27.56
CA ALA A 38 -6.28 -17.07 27.03
C ALA A 38 -7.48 -16.56 27.84
N PHE A 39 -7.50 -15.27 28.13
CA PHE A 39 -8.66 -14.62 28.75
C PHE A 39 -9.90 -14.74 27.86
N SER A 40 -11.05 -14.86 28.51
CA SER A 40 -12.36 -14.53 27.94
C SER A 40 -12.56 -13.01 27.90
N ASP A 41 -13.59 -12.56 27.18
CA ASP A 41 -13.91 -11.13 27.06
C ASP A 41 -14.22 -10.47 28.42
N ASP A 42 -14.87 -11.22 29.31
CA ASP A 42 -15.16 -10.77 30.67
C ASP A 42 -13.87 -10.67 31.51
N GLU A 43 -12.93 -11.60 31.35
CA GLU A 43 -11.64 -11.57 32.06
C GLU A 43 -10.73 -10.43 31.55
N GLY A 44 -10.76 -10.17 30.24
CA GLY A 44 -10.04 -9.07 29.62
C GLY A 44 -10.54 -7.70 30.03
N THR A 45 -11.87 -7.51 30.02
CA THR A 45 -12.47 -6.24 30.50
C THR A 45 -12.30 -6.06 32.01
N ALA A 46 -12.38 -7.14 32.80
CA ALA A 46 -12.10 -7.09 34.25
C ALA A 46 -10.64 -6.72 34.55
N PHE A 47 -9.68 -7.13 33.72
CA PHE A 47 -8.27 -6.74 33.88
C PHE A 47 -8.09 -5.22 33.73
N ILE A 48 -8.76 -4.59 32.76
CA ILE A 48 -8.71 -3.14 32.56
C ILE A 48 -9.26 -2.42 33.80
N ASP A 49 -10.40 -2.89 34.32
CA ASP A 49 -11.03 -2.33 35.52
C ASP A 49 -10.10 -2.45 36.74
N GLN A 50 -9.53 -3.64 36.95
CA GLN A 50 -8.71 -3.93 38.13
C GLN A 50 -7.35 -3.22 38.15
N TYR A 51 -6.68 -3.12 37.00
CA TYR A 51 -5.27 -2.69 36.95
C TYR A 51 -5.06 -1.33 36.29
N CYS A 52 -6.03 -0.78 35.57
CA CYS A 52 -5.83 0.41 34.75
C CYS A 52 -6.72 1.59 35.16
N VAL A 53 -8.00 1.35 35.45
CA VAL A 53 -9.01 2.39 35.68
C VAL A 53 -8.66 3.32 36.84
N ASP A 54 -8.05 2.80 37.91
CA ASP A 54 -7.68 3.59 39.10
C ASP A 54 -6.86 4.85 38.76
N CYS A 55 -5.94 4.75 37.78
CA CYS A 55 -5.11 5.87 37.31
C CYS A 55 -5.63 6.55 36.04
N HIS A 56 -6.43 5.85 35.24
CA HIS A 56 -6.88 6.26 33.92
C HIS A 56 -8.38 6.57 33.90
N GLN A 57 -8.89 7.25 34.93
CA GLN A 57 -10.28 7.68 35.02
C GLN A 57 -10.41 9.21 35.23
N PRO A 58 -11.56 9.81 34.86
CA PRO A 58 -11.90 11.18 35.22
C PRO A 58 -11.89 11.38 36.74
N PRO A 59 -11.60 12.60 37.25
CA PRO A 59 -11.53 13.89 36.53
C PRO A 59 -10.13 14.26 36.00
N LYS A 60 -9.09 13.48 36.28
CA LYS A 60 -7.70 13.76 35.87
C LYS A 60 -6.97 12.48 35.44
N PRO A 61 -7.36 11.86 34.31
CA PRO A 61 -6.74 10.64 33.83
C PRO A 61 -5.26 10.85 33.52
N LYS A 62 -4.39 9.96 34.02
CA LYS A 62 -2.97 9.97 33.65
C LYS A 62 -2.83 9.74 32.14
N GLY A 63 -1.89 10.45 31.52
CA GLY A 63 -1.66 10.35 30.08
C GLY A 63 -2.80 10.88 29.19
N LYS A 64 -3.84 11.52 29.77
CA LYS A 64 -5.08 11.90 29.07
C LYS A 64 -5.86 10.70 28.48
N LEU A 65 -5.64 9.51 29.03
CA LEU A 65 -6.30 8.27 28.61
C LEU A 65 -7.41 7.92 29.61
N ASP A 66 -8.66 7.93 29.15
CA ASP A 66 -9.83 7.52 29.93
C ASP A 66 -10.20 6.09 29.56
N LEU A 67 -9.98 5.15 30.49
CA LEU A 67 -10.26 3.73 30.29
C LEU A 67 -11.62 3.29 30.82
N THR A 68 -12.39 4.19 31.46
CA THR A 68 -13.73 3.88 31.96
C THR A 68 -14.75 3.61 30.86
N LEU A 69 -14.39 3.96 29.62
CA LEU A 69 -15.20 3.75 28.43
C LEU A 69 -15.17 2.30 27.92
N TYR A 70 -14.16 1.51 28.28
CA TYR A 70 -13.92 0.18 27.72
C TYR A 70 -14.48 -0.92 28.60
N THR A 71 -15.81 -0.97 28.70
CA THR A 71 -16.53 -1.98 29.49
C THR A 71 -16.94 -3.21 28.67
N THR A 72 -16.81 -3.14 27.35
CA THR A 72 -17.17 -4.19 26.41
C THR A 72 -16.13 -4.30 25.29
N VAL A 73 -16.04 -5.45 24.64
CA VAL A 73 -15.12 -5.68 23.52
C VAL A 73 -15.42 -4.76 22.33
N ASP A 74 -16.69 -4.49 22.04
CA ASP A 74 -17.07 -3.62 20.92
C ASP A 74 -16.46 -2.22 21.08
N GLN A 75 -16.44 -1.67 22.29
CA GLN A 75 -15.82 -0.36 22.59
C GLN A 75 -14.29 -0.39 22.43
N ILE A 76 -13.65 -1.51 22.75
CA ILE A 76 -12.20 -1.69 22.57
C ILE A 76 -11.86 -1.72 21.08
N VAL A 77 -12.69 -2.39 20.29
CA VAL A 77 -12.52 -2.55 18.84
C VAL A 77 -12.76 -1.24 18.09
N GLU A 78 -13.73 -0.42 18.52
CA GLU A 78 -13.99 0.91 17.91
C GLU A 78 -12.72 1.80 17.90
N ASP A 79 -11.90 1.71 18.95
CA ASP A 79 -10.67 2.49 19.11
C ASP A 79 -9.38 1.67 18.86
N ALA A 80 -9.47 0.60 18.06
CA ALA A 80 -8.38 -0.38 17.85
C ALA A 80 -7.00 0.22 17.47
N LEU A 81 -6.97 1.32 16.72
CA LEU A 81 -5.74 1.96 16.24
C LEU A 81 -4.88 2.56 17.37
N ASP A 82 -5.49 2.94 18.49
CA ASP A 82 -4.78 3.57 19.60
C ASP A 82 -4.17 2.54 20.57
N TRP A 83 -4.68 1.30 20.56
CA TRP A 83 -4.33 0.26 21.52
C TRP A 83 -2.93 -0.33 21.36
N ASP A 84 -2.34 -0.36 20.15
CA ASP A 84 -1.02 -0.98 19.93
C ASP A 84 0.08 -0.31 20.78
N SER A 85 0.03 1.02 20.89
CA SER A 85 0.96 1.77 21.73
C SER A 85 0.75 1.52 23.23
N HIS A 86 -0.50 1.34 23.66
CA HIS A 86 -0.85 1.06 25.06
C HIS A 86 -0.45 -0.36 25.47
N LEU A 87 -0.68 -1.35 24.61
CA LEU A 87 -0.32 -2.74 24.84
C LEU A 87 1.18 -2.94 24.98
N ASN A 88 2.00 -2.22 24.20
CA ASN A 88 3.45 -2.28 24.35
C ASN A 88 3.88 -1.84 25.75
N ARG A 89 3.25 -0.80 26.35
CA ARG A 89 3.55 -0.38 27.72
C ARG A 89 3.16 -1.44 28.76
N VAL A 90 2.07 -2.18 28.54
CA VAL A 90 1.68 -3.27 29.44
C VAL A 90 2.63 -4.46 29.27
N ARG A 91 3.01 -4.81 28.03
CA ARG A 91 3.93 -5.90 27.75
C ARG A 91 5.32 -5.65 28.32
N ASP A 92 5.81 -4.41 28.21
CA ASP A 92 7.15 -4.02 28.63
C ASP A 92 7.22 -3.66 30.12
N GLU A 93 6.18 -3.97 30.91
CA GLU A 93 6.07 -3.74 32.37
C GLU A 93 6.08 -2.26 32.79
N ASP A 94 5.95 -1.32 31.85
CA ASP A 94 5.81 0.12 32.14
C ASP A 94 4.46 0.45 32.81
N MET A 95 3.44 -0.37 32.59
CA MET A 95 2.09 -0.19 33.14
C MET A 95 1.54 -1.52 33.67
N PRO A 96 0.96 -1.56 34.89
CA PRO A 96 0.88 -0.46 35.87
C PRO A 96 2.28 -0.09 36.43
N PRO A 97 2.51 1.16 36.89
CA PRO A 97 3.81 1.57 37.42
C PRO A 97 4.17 0.81 38.69
N ASP A 98 5.46 0.49 38.86
CA ASP A 98 6.02 -0.19 40.04
C ASP A 98 6.15 0.77 41.24
N ASP A 99 5.01 1.26 41.72
CA ASP A 99 4.86 2.10 42.90
C ASP A 99 4.22 1.27 44.05
N ASP A 100 4.60 1.56 45.30
CA ASP A 100 4.16 0.80 46.50
C ASP A 100 2.63 0.70 46.68
N ASP A 101 1.89 1.66 46.13
CA ASP A 101 0.42 1.77 46.25
C ASP A 101 -0.33 1.19 45.02
N VAL A 102 0.36 0.52 44.10
CA VAL A 102 -0.22 0.01 42.85
C VAL A 102 -0.18 -1.52 42.81
N THR A 103 -1.34 -2.13 42.60
CA THR A 103 -1.44 -3.60 42.47
C THR A 103 -0.85 -4.03 41.13
N GLN A 104 0.15 -4.91 41.18
CA GLN A 104 0.78 -5.46 39.98
C GLN A 104 0.13 -6.79 39.54
N PRO A 105 -0.18 -6.98 38.25
CA PRO A 105 -0.57 -8.28 37.73
C PRO A 105 0.63 -9.23 37.74
N THR A 106 0.36 -10.53 37.89
CA THR A 106 1.42 -11.53 37.68
C THR A 106 1.86 -11.53 36.21
N MET A 107 3.09 -11.99 35.94
CA MET A 107 3.57 -12.12 34.55
C MET A 107 2.65 -13.01 33.70
N LYS A 108 2.02 -14.02 34.30
CA LYS A 108 1.05 -14.88 33.62
C LYS A 108 -0.20 -14.09 33.21
N GLU A 109 -0.80 -13.34 34.13
CA GLU A 109 -1.99 -12.53 33.86
C GLU A 109 -1.72 -11.42 32.86
N ARG A 110 -0.57 -10.75 32.99
CA ARG A 110 -0.12 -9.71 32.06
C ARG A 110 -0.02 -10.23 30.63
N MET A 111 0.67 -11.35 30.44
CA MET A 111 0.81 -11.94 29.10
C MET A 111 -0.52 -12.46 28.57
N ALA A 112 -1.36 -13.06 29.42
CA ALA A 112 -2.69 -13.51 29.02
C ALA A 112 -3.59 -12.34 28.57
N PHE A 113 -3.51 -11.19 29.24
CA PHE A 113 -4.20 -9.96 28.81
C PHE A 113 -3.68 -9.42 27.48
N VAL A 114 -2.35 -9.33 27.32
CA VAL A 114 -1.72 -8.85 26.07
C VAL A 114 -2.10 -9.74 24.90
N ASP A 115 -2.02 -11.06 25.08
CA ASP A 115 -2.36 -12.04 24.05
C ASP A 115 -3.85 -12.01 23.70
N TRP A 116 -4.74 -11.87 24.70
CA TRP A 116 -6.18 -11.71 24.46
C TRP A 116 -6.47 -10.44 23.67
N MET A 117 -5.92 -9.30 24.08
CA MET A 117 -6.21 -8.03 23.40
C MET A 117 -5.65 -8.01 21.97
N GLN A 118 -4.46 -8.57 21.73
CA GLN A 118 -3.94 -8.73 20.36
C GLN A 118 -4.83 -9.63 19.50
N GLN A 119 -5.32 -10.74 20.05
CA GLN A 119 -6.25 -11.63 19.34
C GLN A 119 -7.58 -10.93 19.06
N THR A 120 -8.14 -10.21 20.03
CA THR A 120 -9.40 -9.47 19.89
C THR A 120 -9.28 -8.39 18.80
N LEU A 121 -8.23 -7.57 18.85
CA LEU A 121 -7.98 -6.52 17.85
C LEU A 121 -7.68 -7.11 16.47
N SER A 122 -6.88 -8.18 16.40
CA SER A 122 -6.58 -8.85 15.13
C SER A 122 -7.82 -9.51 14.51
N ASN A 123 -8.66 -10.15 15.32
CA ASN A 123 -9.89 -10.78 14.85
C ASN A 123 -10.86 -9.72 14.34
N ALA A 124 -11.00 -8.61 15.05
CA ALA A 124 -11.80 -7.48 14.61
C ALA A 124 -11.28 -6.87 13.31
N ALA A 125 -9.98 -6.60 13.22
CA ALA A 125 -9.35 -6.06 12.00
C ALA A 125 -9.51 -6.99 10.80
N CYS A 126 -9.53 -8.32 11.01
CA CYS A 126 -9.75 -9.29 9.96
C CYS A 126 -11.24 -9.54 9.63
N SER A 127 -12.17 -9.11 10.49
CA SER A 127 -13.61 -9.35 10.32
C SER A 127 -14.26 -8.42 9.28
N ASP A 128 -13.73 -7.20 9.11
CA ASP A 128 -14.20 -6.20 8.15
C ASP A 128 -13.46 -6.24 6.79
N GLY A 129 -12.71 -7.32 6.54
CA GLY A 129 -11.83 -7.46 5.39
C GLY A 129 -10.53 -6.66 5.53
N ILE A 130 -9.53 -6.96 4.70
CA ILE A 130 -8.27 -6.22 4.69
C ILE A 130 -8.59 -4.79 4.27
N GLN A 131 -8.56 -3.83 5.20
CA GLN A 131 -8.60 -2.40 4.91
C GLN A 131 -7.16 -1.94 4.66
N PRO A 132 -6.74 -1.80 3.39
CA PRO A 132 -5.38 -1.38 3.11
C PRO A 132 -5.22 0.07 3.59
N GLY A 133 -4.05 0.41 4.10
CA GLY A 133 -3.74 1.79 4.48
C GLY A 133 -3.98 2.78 3.33
N PRO A 134 -4.04 4.09 3.63
CA PRO A 134 -4.26 5.10 2.61
C PRO A 134 -3.25 4.95 1.46
N PRO A 135 -3.69 5.10 0.20
CA PRO A 135 -2.83 4.87 -0.95
C PRO A 135 -1.64 5.82 -0.92
N MET A 136 -0.43 5.28 -1.03
CA MET A 136 0.76 6.10 -1.07
C MET A 136 0.92 6.76 -2.43
N VAL A 137 1.32 8.03 -2.42
CA VAL A 137 1.73 8.75 -3.63
C VAL A 137 3.17 8.40 -3.90
N ARG A 138 3.47 7.85 -5.08
CA ARG A 138 4.85 7.56 -5.49
C ARG A 138 5.14 8.06 -6.88
N ARG A 139 6.41 8.32 -7.17
CA ARG A 139 6.86 8.65 -8.53
C ARG A 139 6.86 7.40 -9.41
N LEU A 140 6.76 7.58 -10.72
CA LEU A 140 7.11 6.58 -11.72
C LEU A 140 8.59 6.21 -11.54
N ASN A 141 8.89 4.92 -11.42
CA ASN A 141 10.28 4.45 -11.47
C ASN A 141 10.85 4.62 -12.89
N GLN A 142 12.15 4.33 -13.06
CA GLN A 142 12.83 4.49 -14.35
C GLN A 142 12.11 3.74 -15.49
N GLY A 143 11.80 2.46 -15.29
CA GLY A 143 11.16 1.62 -16.31
C GLY A 143 9.74 2.06 -16.65
N GLU A 144 8.97 2.46 -15.63
CA GLU A 144 7.60 2.96 -15.79
C GLU A 144 7.57 4.30 -16.54
N TYR A 145 8.52 5.20 -16.26
CA TYR A 145 8.68 6.44 -17.02
C TYR A 145 8.97 6.14 -18.50
N SER A 146 9.97 5.28 -18.76
CA SER A 146 10.34 4.87 -20.12
C SER A 146 9.18 4.26 -20.88
N ALA A 147 8.44 3.35 -20.25
CA ALA A 147 7.25 2.72 -20.83
C ALA A 147 6.13 3.73 -21.11
N SER A 148 5.88 4.66 -20.17
CA SER A 148 4.85 5.69 -20.31
C SER A 148 5.14 6.64 -21.46
N VAL A 149 6.38 7.15 -21.54
CA VAL A 149 6.81 8.04 -22.63
C VAL A 149 6.74 7.33 -23.98
N ARG A 150 7.19 6.07 -24.05
CA ARG A 150 7.08 5.23 -25.24
C ARG A 150 5.63 5.04 -25.69
N ALA A 151 4.71 4.75 -24.77
CA ALA A 151 3.30 4.55 -25.08
C ALA A 151 2.59 5.83 -25.57
N LEU A 152 3.01 7.00 -25.07
CA LEU A 152 2.46 8.29 -25.47
C LEU A 152 2.94 8.73 -26.84
N LEU A 153 4.27 8.69 -27.05
CA LEU A 153 4.93 9.29 -28.21
C LEU A 153 5.24 8.28 -29.33
N ASP A 154 5.06 6.98 -29.12
CA ASP A 154 5.44 5.91 -30.05
C ASP A 154 6.91 6.00 -30.49
N ILE A 155 7.82 6.17 -29.53
CA ILE A 155 9.27 6.22 -29.77
C ILE A 155 9.93 4.84 -29.62
N HIS A 156 11.08 4.64 -30.26
CA HIS A 156 11.74 3.32 -30.26
C HIS A 156 12.95 3.20 -29.33
N PHE A 157 13.49 4.30 -28.84
CA PHE A 157 14.58 4.32 -27.85
C PHE A 157 14.05 4.45 -26.42
N ASP A 158 14.91 4.13 -25.45
CA ASP A 158 14.61 4.28 -24.03
C ASP A 158 14.93 5.72 -23.58
N ALA A 159 13.90 6.55 -23.42
CA ALA A 159 14.08 7.93 -22.98
C ALA A 159 14.46 8.06 -21.50
N GLY A 160 14.20 7.03 -20.69
CA GLY A 160 14.50 7.04 -19.25
C GLY A 160 15.83 6.39 -18.89
N GLU A 161 16.59 5.83 -19.84
CA GLU A 161 17.87 5.13 -19.59
C GLU A 161 18.87 5.96 -18.75
N ALA A 162 18.87 7.28 -18.93
CA ALA A 162 19.77 8.21 -18.22
C ALA A 162 19.25 8.67 -16.85
N LEU A 163 18.03 8.28 -16.45
CA LEU A 163 17.53 8.53 -15.11
C LEU A 163 18.35 7.71 -14.10
N PRO A 164 18.60 8.22 -12.89
CA PRO A 164 19.26 7.44 -11.85
C PRO A 164 18.49 6.13 -11.61
N ASN A 165 19.21 5.01 -11.61
CA ASN A 165 18.62 3.73 -11.23
C ASN A 165 18.28 3.80 -9.74
N GLU A 166 17.03 3.49 -9.42
CA GLU A 166 16.55 3.48 -8.05
C GLU A 166 16.93 2.14 -7.45
N GLY A 167 18.01 2.18 -6.68
CA GLY A 167 18.44 1.05 -5.88
C GLY A 167 17.25 0.58 -5.05
N ALA A 168 16.82 -0.65 -5.31
CA ALA A 168 15.74 -1.30 -4.59
C ALA A 168 15.88 -1.05 -3.09
N GLY A 169 14.83 -0.55 -2.45
CA GLY A 169 14.80 -0.14 -1.04
C GLY A 169 15.02 -1.28 -0.05
N GLY A 170 16.20 -1.92 -0.07
CA GLY A 170 16.52 -3.12 0.70
C GLY A 170 15.90 -4.41 0.17
N GLU A 171 14.68 -4.34 -0.37
CA GLU A 171 13.81 -5.51 -0.64
C GLU A 171 13.80 -6.01 -2.10
N GLY A 172 14.58 -5.40 -3.00
CA GLY A 172 14.66 -5.84 -4.40
C GLY A 172 13.58 -5.29 -5.37
N PHE A 173 12.68 -4.41 -4.91
CA PHE A 173 11.65 -3.74 -5.71
C PHE A 173 11.97 -2.26 -5.94
N ASP A 174 11.61 -1.72 -7.12
CA ASP A 174 11.89 -0.35 -7.57
C ASP A 174 10.66 0.57 -7.54
N ASN A 175 9.52 0.09 -7.02
CA ASN A 175 8.26 0.83 -6.88
C ASN A 175 7.93 1.20 -5.42
N ALA A 176 8.88 1.04 -4.50
CA ALA A 176 8.70 1.39 -3.10
C ALA A 176 8.49 2.91 -2.93
N ALA A 177 7.31 3.31 -2.47
CA ALA A 177 6.93 4.71 -2.36
C ALA A 177 7.84 5.50 -1.41
N GLU A 178 8.38 4.82 -0.39
CA GLU A 178 9.30 5.33 0.60
C GLU A 178 10.72 5.64 0.06
N THR A 179 11.07 5.21 -1.16
CA THR A 179 12.40 5.48 -1.76
C THR A 179 12.36 6.48 -2.92
N LEU A 180 11.18 6.78 -3.46
CA LEU A 180 10.95 7.55 -4.69
C LEU A 180 10.93 9.08 -4.49
N PHE A 181 11.93 9.64 -3.79
CA PHE A 181 12.06 11.09 -3.60
C PHE A 181 12.60 11.81 -4.87
N ILE A 182 12.14 13.04 -5.14
CA ILE A 182 12.73 13.88 -6.21
C ILE A 182 13.89 14.69 -5.65
N SER A 183 15.11 14.36 -6.04
CA SER A 183 16.28 15.23 -5.83
C SER A 183 16.43 16.24 -6.98
N PRO A 184 17.18 17.34 -6.80
CA PRO A 184 17.44 18.30 -7.88
C PRO A 184 18.02 17.66 -9.16
N ILE A 185 18.88 16.64 -9.01
CA ILE A 185 19.45 15.89 -10.13
C ILE A 185 18.37 15.13 -10.91
N HIS A 186 17.35 14.59 -10.22
CA HIS A 186 16.24 13.92 -10.90
C HIS A 186 15.46 14.90 -11.77
N ALA A 187 15.19 16.12 -11.29
CA ALA A 187 14.45 17.11 -12.07
C ALA A 187 15.17 17.49 -13.39
N GLU A 188 16.50 17.67 -13.34
CA GLU A 188 17.31 17.92 -14.53
C GLU A 188 17.27 16.74 -15.50
N LYS A 189 17.44 15.51 -15.00
CA LYS A 189 17.42 14.30 -15.83
C LYS A 189 16.06 14.03 -16.45
N TYR A 190 14.96 14.32 -15.73
CA TYR A 190 13.62 14.26 -16.29
C TYR A 190 13.41 15.26 -17.42
N LEU A 191 13.88 16.50 -17.25
CA LEU A 191 13.79 17.52 -18.28
C LEU A 191 14.58 17.13 -19.54
N ASP A 192 15.80 16.62 -19.38
CA ASP A 192 16.63 16.15 -20.50
C ASP A 192 15.99 14.96 -21.22
N ALA A 193 15.45 14.00 -20.46
CA ALA A 193 14.73 12.85 -20.99
C ALA A 193 13.48 13.27 -21.78
N ALA A 194 12.64 14.13 -21.19
CA ALA A 194 11.43 14.64 -21.82
C ALA A 194 11.74 15.41 -23.11
N ARG A 195 12.71 16.32 -23.09
CA ARG A 195 13.12 17.09 -24.27
C ARG A 195 13.65 16.18 -25.37
N SER A 196 14.48 15.20 -25.03
CA SER A 196 15.05 14.27 -26.01
C SER A 196 13.95 13.40 -26.65
N ALA A 197 13.02 12.88 -25.85
CA ALA A 197 11.89 12.09 -26.31
C ALA A 197 10.98 12.89 -27.25
N VAL A 198 10.58 14.09 -26.82
CA VAL A 198 9.70 14.97 -27.61
C VAL A 198 10.38 15.42 -28.89
N LYS A 199 11.64 15.85 -28.83
CA LYS A 199 12.40 16.25 -30.03
C LYS A 199 12.49 15.13 -31.06
N TYR A 200 12.79 13.90 -30.62
CA TYR A 200 12.81 12.74 -31.49
C TYR A 200 11.41 12.46 -32.08
N ALA A 201 10.36 12.49 -31.24
CA ALA A 201 9.00 12.20 -31.65
C ALA A 201 8.46 13.20 -32.71
N PHE A 202 8.89 14.46 -32.67
CA PHE A 202 8.57 15.44 -33.72
C PHE A 202 9.36 15.22 -35.02
N ALA A 203 10.58 14.70 -34.93
CA ALA A 203 11.42 14.44 -36.10
C ALA A 203 11.02 13.14 -36.84
N ASP A 204 10.46 12.18 -36.11
CA ASP A 204 9.98 10.91 -36.68
C ASP A 204 8.52 11.02 -37.17
N THR A 205 8.27 10.62 -38.42
CA THR A 205 6.95 10.74 -39.04
C THR A 205 5.90 9.83 -38.39
N ARG A 206 6.30 8.63 -37.94
CA ARG A 206 5.38 7.69 -37.31
C ARG A 206 5.01 8.17 -35.91
N SER A 207 5.99 8.59 -35.11
CA SER A 207 5.78 9.14 -33.78
C SER A 207 4.92 10.40 -33.83
N SER A 208 5.23 11.36 -34.70
CA SER A 208 4.50 12.63 -34.78
C SER A 208 3.01 12.47 -35.11
N GLN A 209 2.65 11.51 -35.99
CA GLN A 209 1.25 11.20 -36.29
C GLN A 209 0.44 10.71 -35.08
N ARG A 210 1.11 10.23 -34.02
CA ARG A 210 0.46 9.73 -32.79
C ARG A 210 -0.18 10.83 -31.95
N PHE A 211 0.33 12.05 -32.04
CA PHE A 211 -0.08 13.17 -31.18
C PHE A 211 -0.30 14.50 -31.92
N LEU A 212 0.30 14.73 -33.09
CA LEU A 212 0.02 15.92 -33.93
C LEU A 212 -1.22 15.72 -34.79
N ILE A 213 -2.38 15.70 -34.14
CA ILE A 213 -3.69 15.52 -34.82
C ILE A 213 -4.21 16.80 -35.48
N ALA A 214 -3.59 17.95 -35.20
CA ALA A 214 -3.93 19.24 -35.75
C ALA A 214 -2.64 20.03 -36.02
N ILE A 215 -2.61 20.77 -37.12
CA ILE A 215 -1.52 21.69 -37.49
C ILE A 215 -2.17 23.02 -37.88
N PRO A 216 -1.55 24.17 -37.58
CA PRO A 216 -2.10 25.46 -37.97
C PRO A 216 -2.19 25.58 -39.50
N ASP A 217 -3.31 26.10 -39.98
CA ASP A 217 -3.59 26.31 -41.40
C ASP A 217 -4.39 27.60 -41.61
N GLU A 218 -4.95 27.81 -42.80
CA GLU A 218 -5.74 29.01 -43.11
C GLU A 218 -7.01 29.17 -42.26
N ASN A 219 -7.53 28.07 -41.69
CA ASN A 219 -8.78 28.04 -40.94
C ASN A 219 -8.58 27.76 -39.44
N THR A 220 -7.37 27.38 -39.03
CA THR A 220 -7.04 26.99 -37.65
C THR A 220 -5.82 27.76 -37.18
N THR A 221 -6.00 28.60 -36.17
CA THR A 221 -4.90 29.35 -35.56
C THR A 221 -3.96 28.44 -34.76
N PRO A 222 -2.71 28.87 -34.49
CA PRO A 222 -1.78 28.09 -33.66
C PRO A 222 -2.32 27.68 -32.29
N PRO A 223 -2.96 28.57 -31.49
CA PRO A 223 -3.55 28.17 -30.21
C PRO A 223 -4.72 27.19 -30.35
N GLU A 224 -5.54 27.31 -31.40
CA GLU A 224 -6.65 26.37 -31.65
C GLU A 224 -6.14 24.96 -32.00
N ALA A 225 -5.07 24.87 -32.80
CA ALA A 225 -4.43 23.60 -33.11
C ALA A 225 -3.78 22.99 -31.86
N ALA A 226 -3.08 23.80 -31.06
CA ALA A 226 -2.47 23.36 -29.80
C ALA A 226 -3.51 22.85 -28.80
N ARG A 227 -4.63 23.55 -28.62
CA ARG A 227 -5.74 23.14 -27.77
C ARG A 227 -6.25 21.75 -28.13
N LYS A 228 -6.52 21.50 -29.42
CA LYS A 228 -6.98 20.19 -29.91
C LYS A 228 -5.99 19.07 -29.55
N ILE A 229 -4.69 19.32 -29.72
CA ILE A 229 -3.65 18.35 -29.34
C ILE A 229 -3.68 18.10 -27.83
N LEU A 230 -3.74 19.15 -27.01
CA LEU A 230 -3.72 19.04 -25.56
C LEU A 230 -4.95 18.30 -25.01
N GLU A 231 -6.12 18.53 -25.59
CA GLU A 231 -7.38 17.84 -25.23
C GLU A 231 -7.28 16.31 -25.40
N GLU A 232 -6.52 15.82 -26.37
CA GLU A 232 -6.30 14.39 -26.61
C GLU A 232 -5.05 13.84 -25.91
N PHE A 233 -4.01 14.67 -25.75
CA PHE A 233 -2.74 14.26 -25.19
C PHE A 233 -2.78 14.19 -23.66
N LEU A 234 -3.34 15.20 -22.99
CA LEU A 234 -3.33 15.30 -21.53
C LEU A 234 -4.07 14.14 -20.85
N PRO A 235 -5.24 13.67 -21.32
CA PRO A 235 -5.90 12.55 -20.65
C PRO A 235 -5.11 11.26 -20.66
N ARG A 236 -4.38 11.00 -21.75
CA ARG A 236 -3.47 9.85 -21.87
C ARG A 236 -2.24 10.04 -20.99
N ALA A 237 -1.68 11.25 -20.95
CA ALA A 237 -0.51 11.54 -20.13
C ALA A 237 -0.80 11.45 -18.63
N PHE A 238 -1.89 12.04 -18.17
CA PHE A 238 -2.27 12.05 -16.75
C PHE A 238 -3.02 10.79 -16.32
N ARG A 239 -3.31 9.89 -17.26
CA ARG A 239 -4.04 8.62 -17.00
C ARG A 239 -5.41 8.86 -16.35
N ARG A 240 -6.02 10.00 -16.63
CA ARG A 240 -7.35 10.43 -16.16
C ARG A 240 -7.88 11.54 -17.06
N GLN A 241 -9.16 11.88 -16.93
CA GLN A 241 -9.69 13.05 -17.64
C GLN A 241 -8.97 14.33 -17.16
N ALA A 242 -8.50 15.13 -18.12
CA ALA A 242 -7.91 16.45 -17.85
C ALA A 242 -9.05 17.48 -17.70
N SER A 243 -8.97 18.35 -16.70
CA SER A 243 -9.96 19.40 -16.52
C SER A 243 -9.73 20.54 -17.54
N PRO A 244 -10.77 21.36 -17.83
CA PRO A 244 -10.62 22.52 -18.69
C PRO A 244 -9.54 23.52 -18.23
N ASP A 245 -9.37 23.66 -16.92
CA ASP A 245 -8.36 24.53 -16.32
C ASP A 245 -6.95 24.00 -16.59
N GLU A 246 -6.77 22.68 -16.51
CA GLU A 246 -5.48 22.04 -16.82
C GLU A 246 -5.12 22.20 -18.29
N ILE A 247 -6.08 22.03 -19.20
CA ILE A 247 -5.86 22.28 -20.63
C ILE A 247 -5.45 23.74 -20.85
N SER A 248 -6.10 24.67 -20.16
CA SER A 248 -5.81 26.10 -20.28
C SER A 248 -4.42 26.46 -19.75
N GLU A 249 -3.98 25.86 -18.63
CA GLU A 249 -2.64 26.05 -18.08
C GLU A 249 -1.53 25.69 -19.08
N TYR A 250 -1.66 24.54 -19.77
CA TYR A 250 -0.68 24.12 -20.79
C TYR A 250 -0.82 24.91 -22.09
N LEU A 251 -2.01 25.40 -22.42
CA LEU A 251 -2.22 26.27 -23.57
C LEU A 251 -1.55 27.64 -23.34
N ASP A 252 -1.66 28.21 -22.15
CA ASP A 252 -1.00 29.47 -21.79
C ASP A 252 0.52 29.33 -21.89
N LEU A 253 1.08 28.18 -21.47
CA LEU A 253 2.50 27.87 -21.66
C LEU A 253 2.87 27.78 -23.15
N PHE A 254 2.03 27.13 -23.96
CA PHE A 254 2.23 27.09 -25.42
C PHE A 254 2.23 28.50 -26.02
N GLU A 255 1.28 29.36 -25.66
CA GLU A 255 1.18 30.72 -26.18
C GLU A 255 2.41 31.56 -25.81
N GLN A 256 2.93 31.40 -24.59
CA GLN A 256 4.18 32.05 -24.15
C GLN A 256 5.36 31.59 -25.00
N ALA A 257 5.56 30.27 -25.16
CA ALA A 257 6.64 29.73 -25.99
C ALA A 257 6.50 30.14 -27.47
N TYR A 258 5.27 30.20 -27.98
CA TYR A 258 4.99 30.64 -29.35
C TYR A 258 5.22 32.14 -29.53
N ALA A 259 5.00 32.97 -28.51
CA ALA A 259 5.24 34.40 -28.57
C ALA A 259 6.72 34.73 -28.82
N GLU A 260 7.63 33.90 -28.29
CA GLU A 260 9.08 34.07 -28.42
C GLU A 260 9.59 33.69 -29.83
N GLU A 261 9.28 32.47 -30.30
CA GLU A 261 9.87 31.94 -31.54
C GLU A 261 8.96 32.05 -32.77
N LYS A 262 7.66 32.34 -32.58
CA LYS A 262 6.63 32.31 -33.64
C LYS A 262 6.60 31.02 -34.46
N ALA A 263 7.06 29.92 -33.86
CA ALA A 263 7.15 28.61 -34.49
C ALA A 263 6.33 27.58 -33.71
N PHE A 264 5.34 26.97 -34.38
CA PHE A 264 4.39 26.05 -33.74
C PHE A 264 5.06 24.79 -33.19
N GLY A 265 5.92 24.15 -33.99
CA GLY A 265 6.62 22.92 -33.60
C GLY A 265 7.46 23.11 -32.33
N PRO A 266 8.40 24.06 -32.29
CA PRO A 266 9.19 24.36 -31.09
C PRO A 266 8.34 24.69 -29.86
N ALA A 267 7.30 25.52 -30.00
CA ALA A 267 6.40 25.84 -28.90
C ALA A 267 5.68 24.59 -28.36
N MET A 268 5.17 23.72 -29.23
CA MET A 268 4.58 22.45 -28.82
C MET A 268 5.60 21.50 -28.18
N GLN A 269 6.86 21.49 -28.64
CA GLN A 269 7.91 20.67 -28.02
C GLN A 269 8.17 21.10 -26.57
N VAL A 270 8.19 22.42 -26.30
CA VAL A 270 8.29 22.96 -24.94
C VAL A 270 7.10 22.52 -24.09
N THR A 271 5.89 22.71 -24.60
CA THR A 271 4.66 22.37 -23.86
C THR A 271 4.57 20.88 -23.54
N LEU A 272 4.80 19.99 -24.50
CA LEU A 272 4.74 18.54 -24.26
C LEU A 272 5.87 18.08 -23.34
N SER A 273 7.06 18.69 -23.40
CA SER A 273 8.13 18.41 -22.44
C SER A 273 7.71 18.79 -21.02
N ALA A 274 7.02 19.92 -20.84
CA ALA A 274 6.50 20.34 -19.54
C ALA A 274 5.42 19.38 -18.99
N VAL A 275 4.58 18.81 -19.86
CA VAL A 275 3.62 17.78 -19.47
C VAL A 275 4.34 16.55 -18.91
N LEU A 276 5.39 16.06 -19.59
CA LEU A 276 6.13 14.84 -19.21
C LEU A 276 6.99 14.98 -17.94
N ILE A 277 7.21 16.20 -17.43
CA ILE A 277 7.89 16.44 -16.15
C ILE A 277 6.94 16.94 -15.06
N SER A 278 5.65 17.08 -15.37
CA SER A 278 4.67 17.57 -14.41
C SER A 278 4.43 16.55 -13.29
N PRO A 279 4.08 16.99 -12.07
CA PRO A 279 3.73 16.07 -10.99
C PRO A 279 2.58 15.13 -11.37
N LYS A 280 1.62 15.62 -12.18
CA LYS A 280 0.46 14.85 -12.66
C LYS A 280 0.84 13.70 -13.60
N PHE A 281 1.97 13.82 -14.29
CA PHE A 281 2.54 12.76 -15.10
C PHE A 281 3.47 11.86 -14.28
N LEU A 282 4.35 12.47 -13.47
CA LEU A 282 5.40 11.75 -12.75
C LEU A 282 4.90 10.95 -11.55
N PHE A 283 3.78 11.32 -10.91
CA PHE A 283 3.28 10.63 -9.74
C PHE A 283 2.06 9.76 -10.05
N ILE A 284 1.96 8.64 -9.33
CA ILE A 284 0.84 7.71 -9.33
C ILE A 284 0.35 7.56 -7.89
N ILE A 285 -0.97 7.47 -7.75
CA ILE A 285 -1.64 7.05 -6.52
C ILE A 285 -2.07 5.61 -6.73
N GLU A 286 -1.43 4.66 -6.04
CA GLU A 286 -1.82 3.26 -6.09
C GLU A 286 -3.04 3.04 -5.21
N SER A 287 -4.23 3.09 -5.80
CA SER A 287 -5.42 2.66 -5.08
C SER A 287 -5.37 1.14 -4.94
N PRO A 288 -5.54 0.60 -3.72
CA PRO A 288 -5.71 -0.84 -3.57
C PRO A 288 -6.88 -1.27 -4.44
N THR A 289 -6.66 -2.21 -5.36
CA THR A 289 -7.77 -2.85 -6.05
C THR A 289 -8.54 -3.62 -4.99
N GLY A 290 -9.74 -3.14 -4.64
CA GLY A 290 -10.60 -3.78 -3.66
C GLY A 290 -10.70 -5.28 -3.94
N SER A 291 -10.44 -6.08 -2.89
CA SER A 291 -10.59 -7.53 -2.87
C SER A 291 -12.05 -7.96 -3.07
#